data_AF-A0A2N4YTU6-F1
#
_entry.id   AF-A0A2N4YTU6-F1
#
_cell.length_a   1.000
_cell.length_b   1.000
_cell.length_c   1.000
_cell.angle_alpha   90.00
_cell.angle_beta   90.00
_cell.angle_gamma   90.00
#
_symmetry.space_group_name_H-M   'P 1'
#
loop_
_entity.id
_entity.type
_entity.pdbx_description
1 polymer ?
#
loop_
_entity_poly.entity_id
_entity_poly.type
_entity_poly.pdbx_seq_one_letter_code
_entity_poly.pdbx_strand_id
1 'polypeptide(L)'
;FYRINGGSTQRKGVTPDIMMPTGNEDRETGEQYEDNALPWDSINAATYVKSGDLTPFGPELLKRHDERIAQDPEFQYIMKDIARYNAMKDKRNIVSLNYAQREKENEEDDAIRLARINDRLKREGKPLLKKLDDLPKDYQEPDPYLDETVHIAVDLAHLEKARPAVEPPASK
;
A
#
# COMPACT_ATOMS: atom_id res chain seq x y z
N PHE A 1 -12.62 20.58 4.15
CA PHE A 1 -13.41 20.47 5.42
C PHE A 1 -12.44 20.26 6.58
N TYR A 2 -12.87 20.46 7.83
CA TYR A 2 -12.03 20.27 9.02
C TYR A 2 -12.44 19.02 9.80
N ARG A 3 -11.45 18.29 10.32
CA ARG A 3 -11.65 17.14 11.22
C ARG A 3 -12.02 17.62 12.62
N ILE A 4 -12.52 16.72 13.47
CA ILE A 4 -12.88 17.01 14.88
C ILE A 4 -11.72 17.59 15.69
N ASN A 5 -10.47 17.28 15.33
CA ASN A 5 -9.26 17.79 15.97
C ASN A 5 -8.83 19.16 15.43
N GLY A 6 -9.61 19.80 14.55
CA GLY A 6 -9.34 21.11 13.97
C GLY A 6 -8.48 21.11 12.71
N GLY A 7 -7.79 20.01 12.39
CA GLY A 7 -6.97 19.92 11.18
C GLY A 7 -7.80 19.70 9.91
N SER A 8 -7.47 20.40 8.82
CA SER A 8 -8.03 20.10 7.50
C SER A 8 -7.40 18.85 6.88
N THR A 9 -8.15 18.15 6.00
CA THR A 9 -7.62 17.09 5.13
C THR A 9 -7.05 17.64 3.82
N GLN A 10 -7.21 18.94 3.56
CA GLN A 10 -6.76 19.62 2.34
C GLN A 10 -5.28 19.34 2.07
N ARG A 11 -4.94 18.85 0.88
CA ARG A 11 -3.57 18.50 0.42
C ARG A 11 -2.83 17.42 1.23
N LYS A 12 -3.18 17.17 2.49
CA LYS A 12 -2.53 16.21 3.40
C LYS A 12 -3.23 14.86 3.48
N GLY A 13 -4.53 14.81 3.19
CA GLY A 13 -5.36 13.62 3.32
C GLY A 13 -5.42 13.08 4.75
N VAL A 14 -5.53 11.76 4.88
CA VAL A 14 -5.41 11.01 6.14
C VAL A 14 -4.21 10.10 6.03
N THR A 15 -3.22 10.29 6.90
CA THR A 15 -2.06 9.40 7.01
C THR A 15 -2.46 8.14 7.78
N PRO A 16 -2.33 6.94 7.19
CA PRO A 16 -2.49 5.67 7.89
C PRO A 16 -1.52 5.51 9.08
N ASP A 17 -1.94 4.77 10.11
CA ASP A 17 -1.07 4.40 11.24
C ASP A 17 0.02 3.39 10.82
N ILE A 18 -0.30 2.51 9.87
CA ILE A 18 0.63 1.56 9.25
C ILE A 18 0.63 1.83 7.74
N MET A 19 1.79 2.21 7.22
CA MET A 19 1.97 2.58 5.82
C MET A 19 2.36 1.36 4.99
N MET A 20 1.55 1.01 4.00
CA MET A 20 1.95 0.05 2.97
C MET A 20 3.11 0.60 2.13
N PRO A 21 3.94 -0.24 1.49
CA PRO A 21 5.13 0.22 0.76
C PRO A 21 4.88 1.32 -0.28
N THR A 22 3.83 1.19 -1.09
CA THR A 22 3.45 2.22 -2.08
C THR A 22 2.99 3.55 -1.46
N GLY A 23 2.66 3.55 -0.17
CA GLY A 23 2.29 4.76 0.55
C GLY A 23 3.51 5.61 0.94
N ASN A 24 4.70 5.01 1.00
CA ASN A 24 5.95 5.69 1.34
C ASN A 24 6.59 6.37 0.12
N GLU A 25 6.12 6.06 -1.08
CA GLU A 25 6.61 6.64 -2.32
C GLU A 25 5.98 8.00 -2.59
N ASP A 26 6.77 8.90 -3.17
CA ASP A 26 6.27 10.19 -3.66
C ASP A 26 5.22 9.94 -4.75
N ARG A 27 3.96 10.25 -4.44
CA ARG A 27 2.85 10.08 -5.38
C ARG A 27 2.84 11.26 -6.33
N GLU A 28 2.58 11.04 -7.61
CA GLU A 28 2.31 12.11 -8.58
C GLU A 28 0.80 12.39 -8.73
N THR A 29 0.01 11.93 -7.77
CA THR A 29 -1.45 11.98 -7.78
C THR A 29 -1.97 12.45 -6.43
N GLY A 30 -3.10 13.15 -6.45
CA GLY A 30 -3.77 13.67 -5.26
C GLY A 30 -3.94 15.18 -5.28
N GLU A 31 -4.78 15.69 -4.38
CA GLU A 31 -5.19 17.10 -4.34
C GLU A 31 -4.01 18.08 -4.27
N GLN A 32 -2.87 17.68 -3.70
CA GLN A 32 -1.69 18.54 -3.62
C GLN A 32 -1.04 18.86 -4.98
N TYR A 33 -1.33 18.08 -6.03
CA TYR A 33 -0.81 18.23 -7.39
C TYR A 33 -1.84 18.84 -8.36
N GLU A 34 -3.07 19.09 -7.89
CA GLU A 34 -4.10 19.75 -8.70
C GLU A 34 -3.83 21.26 -8.80
N ASP A 35 -4.17 21.84 -9.94
CA ASP A 35 -4.02 23.26 -10.18
C ASP A 35 -4.92 24.09 -9.25
N ASN A 36 -4.34 25.12 -8.64
CA ASN A 36 -5.02 26.02 -7.71
C ASN A 36 -5.64 25.32 -6.48
N ALA A 37 -5.10 24.17 -6.07
CA ALA A 37 -5.49 23.54 -4.81
C ALA A 37 -5.27 24.48 -3.62
N LEU A 38 -6.33 24.70 -2.83
CA LEU A 38 -6.27 25.58 -1.67
C LEU A 38 -5.21 25.11 -0.67
N PRO A 39 -4.52 26.03 0.03
CA PRO A 39 -3.55 25.67 1.04
C PRO A 39 -4.23 24.93 2.20
N TRP A 40 -3.44 24.11 2.88
CA TRP A 40 -3.88 23.51 4.13
C TRP A 40 -4.03 24.58 5.21
N ASP A 41 -5.06 24.45 6.04
CA ASP A 41 -5.34 25.33 7.17
C ASP A 41 -5.92 24.52 8.36
N SER A 42 -6.00 25.14 9.53
CA SER A 42 -6.55 24.54 10.76
C SER A 42 -7.42 25.52 11.52
N ILE A 43 -8.44 24.98 12.19
CA ILE A 43 -9.32 25.72 13.12
C ILE A 43 -9.20 25.15 14.54
N ASN A 44 -9.87 25.79 15.50
CA ASN A 44 -9.98 25.24 16.84
C ASN A 44 -10.69 23.87 16.84
N ALA A 45 -10.16 22.94 17.63
CA ALA A 45 -10.77 21.63 17.79
C ALA A 45 -12.15 21.73 18.43
N ALA A 46 -13.05 20.80 18.07
CA ALA A 46 -14.32 20.64 18.74
C ALA A 46 -14.11 20.01 20.13
N THR A 47 -15.11 20.11 21.00
CA THR A 47 -15.14 19.32 22.25
C THR A 47 -15.61 17.90 21.92
N TYR A 48 -14.80 16.90 22.23
CA TYR A 48 -15.11 15.49 22.01
C TYR A 48 -14.43 14.61 23.05
N VAL A 49 -14.94 13.39 23.22
CA VAL A 49 -14.34 12.34 24.06
C VAL A 49 -13.85 11.23 23.15
N LYS A 50 -12.60 10.79 23.34
CA LYS A 50 -12.05 9.64 22.60
C LYS A 50 -12.71 8.36 23.11
N SER A 51 -13.14 7.49 22.20
CA SER A 51 -13.72 6.19 22.54
C SER A 51 -12.67 5.17 23.03
N GLY A 52 -11.42 5.33 22.60
CA GLY A 52 -10.32 4.45 22.95
C GLY A 52 -8.98 5.00 22.46
N ASP A 53 -7.92 4.25 22.76
CA ASP A 53 -6.56 4.59 22.36
C ASP A 53 -5.84 3.35 21.82
N LEU A 54 -5.56 3.36 20.51
CA LEU A 54 -4.85 2.29 19.82
C LEU A 54 -3.35 2.58 19.68
N THR A 55 -2.89 3.78 20.05
CA THR A 55 -1.47 4.16 19.95
C THR A 55 -0.51 3.18 20.62
N PRO A 56 -0.86 2.51 21.75
CA PRO A 56 0.08 1.59 22.37
C PRO A 56 0.31 0.29 21.58
N PHE A 57 -0.58 -0.06 20.64
CA PHE A 57 -0.43 -1.26 19.81
C PHE A 57 0.43 -1.01 18.57
N GLY A 58 0.54 0.25 18.12
CA GLY A 58 1.22 0.64 16.89
C GLY A 58 2.63 0.04 16.71
N PRO A 59 3.56 0.16 17.68
CA PRO A 59 4.92 -0.35 17.51
C PRO A 59 4.99 -1.87 17.29
N GLU A 60 4.17 -2.65 18.00
CA GLU A 60 4.15 -4.11 17.87
C GLU A 60 3.49 -4.54 16.56
N LEU A 61 2.40 -3.87 16.16
CA LEU A 61 1.74 -4.11 14.88
C LEU A 61 2.67 -3.81 13.70
N LEU A 62 3.38 -2.68 13.76
CA LEU A 62 4.34 -2.30 12.73
C LEU A 62 5.48 -3.31 12.62
N LYS A 63 6.05 -3.75 13.74
CA LYS A 63 7.10 -4.77 13.74
C LYS A 63 6.64 -6.07 13.09
N ARG A 64 5.45 -6.57 13.45
CA ARG A 64 4.90 -7.82 12.88
C ARG A 64 4.59 -7.68 11.39
N HIS A 65 4.05 -6.53 11.00
CA HIS A 65 3.83 -6.17 9.61
C HIS A 65 5.14 -6.24 8.81
N ASP A 66 6.18 -5.51 9.25
CA ASP A 66 7.48 -5.45 8.61
C ASP A 66 8.12 -6.84 8.46
N GLU A 67 8.03 -7.67 9.50
CA GLU A 67 8.54 -9.05 9.50
C GLU A 67 7.82 -9.95 8.48
N ARG A 68 6.50 -9.80 8.31
CA ARG A 68 5.71 -10.55 7.33
C ARG A 68 6.00 -10.12 5.90
N ILE A 69 5.90 -8.83 5.62
CA ILE A 69 6.07 -8.33 4.24
C ILE A 69 7.49 -8.55 3.72
N ALA A 70 8.50 -8.67 4.60
CA ALA A 70 9.86 -9.02 4.21
C ALA A 70 9.97 -10.44 3.63
N GLN A 71 9.12 -11.36 4.09
CA GLN A 71 9.10 -12.76 3.65
C GLN A 71 8.08 -13.02 2.54
N ASP A 72 7.12 -12.13 2.36
CA ASP A 72 6.06 -12.28 1.37
C ASP A 72 6.56 -12.00 -0.07
N PRO A 73 6.45 -12.96 -1.00
CA PRO A 73 6.91 -12.76 -2.37
C PRO A 73 6.16 -11.67 -3.15
N GLU A 74 4.88 -11.44 -2.88
CA GLU A 74 4.10 -10.38 -3.54
C GLU A 74 4.59 -9.00 -3.11
N PHE A 75 4.85 -8.81 -1.82
CA PHE A 75 5.47 -7.56 -1.34
C PHE A 75 6.88 -7.37 -1.90
N GLN A 76 7.67 -8.44 -2.07
CA GLN A 76 8.96 -8.35 -2.74
C GLN A 76 8.85 -7.92 -4.21
N TYR A 77 7.80 -8.35 -4.93
CA TYR A 77 7.53 -7.85 -6.29
C TYR A 77 7.16 -6.37 -6.29
N ILE A 78 6.32 -5.95 -5.35
CA ILE A 78 5.94 -4.54 -5.19
C ILE A 78 7.18 -3.66 -4.93
N MET A 79 8.10 -4.09 -4.06
CA MET A 79 9.35 -3.36 -3.81
C MET A 79 10.23 -3.26 -5.07
N LYS A 80 10.30 -4.32 -5.87
CA LYS A 80 11.02 -4.30 -7.16
C LYS A 80 10.35 -3.37 -8.17
N ASP A 81 9.03 -3.34 -8.21
CA ASP A 81 8.26 -2.46 -9.09
C ASP A 81 8.43 -0.99 -8.70
N ILE A 82 8.42 -0.69 -7.40
CA ILE A 82 8.74 0.64 -6.88
C ILE A 82 10.15 1.06 -7.31
N ALA A 83 11.15 0.21 -7.08
CA ALA A 83 12.53 0.52 -7.48
C ALA A 83 12.66 0.73 -9.00
N ARG A 84 11.99 -0.11 -9.80
CA ARG A 84 11.94 0.01 -11.27
C ARG A 84 11.28 1.32 -11.70
N TYR A 85 10.13 1.65 -11.11
CA TYR A 85 9.40 2.89 -11.38
C TYR A 85 10.27 4.11 -11.07
N ASN A 86 10.90 4.15 -9.90
CA ASN A 86 11.76 5.25 -9.48
C ASN A 86 12.98 5.44 -10.40
N ALA A 87 13.56 4.35 -10.90
CA ALA A 87 14.67 4.42 -11.87
C ALA A 87 14.23 4.92 -13.26
N MET A 88 12.96 4.75 -13.62
CA MET A 88 12.41 5.12 -14.93
C MET A 88 11.65 6.44 -14.94
N LYS A 89 11.29 7.00 -13.77
CA LYS A 89 10.38 8.16 -13.68
C LYS A 89 10.87 9.37 -14.47
N ASP A 90 12.19 9.62 -14.49
CA ASP A 90 12.78 10.77 -15.19
C ASP A 90 12.58 10.71 -16.71
N LYS A 91 12.44 9.49 -17.26
CA LYS A 91 12.21 9.24 -18.69
C LYS A 91 10.75 8.96 -19.02
N ARG A 92 9.84 9.05 -18.03
CA ARG A 92 8.42 8.69 -18.19
C ARG A 92 7.75 9.43 -19.36
N ASN A 93 8.12 10.70 -19.58
CA ASN A 93 7.56 11.54 -20.64
C ASN A 93 8.31 11.46 -21.97
N ILE A 94 9.32 10.59 -22.09
CA ILE A 94 10.18 10.45 -23.27
C ILE A 94 10.08 9.02 -23.78
N VAL A 95 9.32 8.83 -24.87
CA VAL A 95 9.12 7.50 -25.48
C VAL A 95 10.02 7.36 -26.71
N SER A 96 10.72 6.22 -26.81
CA SER A 96 11.51 5.91 -28.00
C SER A 96 10.61 5.63 -29.20
N LEU A 97 10.95 6.20 -30.36
CA LEU A 97 10.30 5.89 -31.65
C LEU A 97 11.00 4.75 -32.40
N ASN A 98 12.06 4.18 -31.83
CA ASN A 98 12.75 3.05 -32.41
C ASN A 98 11.95 1.75 -32.16
N TYR A 99 11.49 1.11 -33.24
CA TYR A 99 10.70 -0.12 -33.16
C TYR A 99 11.42 -1.22 -32.38
N ALA A 100 12.68 -1.52 -32.69
CA ALA A 100 13.43 -2.60 -32.04
C ALA A 100 13.62 -2.36 -30.53
N GLN A 101 13.77 -1.10 -30.12
CA GLN A 101 13.82 -0.75 -28.70
C GLN A 101 12.46 -0.98 -28.02
N ARG A 102 11.37 -0.54 -28.65
CA ARG A 102 10.00 -0.70 -28.11
C ARG A 102 9.57 -2.17 -28.04
N GLU A 103 9.94 -2.96 -29.03
CA GLU A 103 9.72 -4.40 -29.06
C GLU A 103 10.44 -5.08 -27.88
N LYS A 104 11.72 -4.75 -27.66
CA LYS A 104 12.50 -5.27 -26.53
C LYS A 104 11.91 -4.89 -25.17
N GLU A 105 11.48 -3.63 -25.00
CA GLU A 105 10.83 -3.17 -23.76
C GLU A 105 9.55 -3.97 -23.46
N ASN A 106 8.71 -4.19 -24.48
CA ASN A 106 7.49 -4.98 -24.31
C ASN A 106 7.78 -6.45 -23.99
N GLU A 107 8.76 -7.07 -24.67
CA GLU A 107 9.16 -8.45 -24.40
C GLU A 107 9.70 -8.63 -22.97
N GLU A 108 10.47 -7.65 -22.47
CA GLU A 108 10.95 -7.64 -21.09
C GLU A 108 9.79 -7.55 -20.09
N ASP A 109 8.79 -6.71 -20.36
CA ASP A 109 7.59 -6.58 -19.52
C ASP A 109 6.76 -7.86 -19.50
N ASP A 110 6.52 -8.45 -20.66
CA ASP A 110 5.78 -9.72 -20.78
C ASP A 110 6.53 -10.86 -20.10
N ALA A 111 7.86 -10.92 -20.23
CA ALA A 111 8.69 -11.92 -19.57
C ALA A 111 8.63 -11.78 -18.04
N ILE A 112 8.70 -10.56 -17.51
CA ILE A 112 8.57 -10.29 -16.07
C ILE A 112 7.18 -10.71 -15.58
N ARG A 113 6.12 -10.35 -16.32
CA ARG A 113 4.74 -10.69 -15.96
C ARG A 113 4.52 -12.20 -15.97
N LEU A 114 4.95 -12.89 -17.02
CA LEU A 114 4.85 -14.34 -17.16
C LEU A 114 5.62 -15.06 -16.04
N ALA A 115 6.84 -14.59 -15.72
CA ALA A 115 7.65 -15.17 -14.66
C ALA A 115 6.95 -15.09 -13.29
N ARG A 116 6.31 -13.95 -12.97
CA ARG A 116 5.56 -13.76 -11.72
C ARG A 116 4.33 -14.64 -11.65
N ILE A 117 3.56 -14.71 -12.73
CA ILE A 117 2.38 -15.59 -12.80
C ILE A 117 2.81 -17.05 -12.61
N ASN A 118 3.86 -17.48 -13.30
CA ASN A 118 4.37 -18.84 -13.17
C ASN A 118 4.91 -19.15 -11.77
N ASP A 119 5.56 -18.18 -11.11
CA ASP A 119 5.96 -18.35 -9.71
C ASP A 119 4.75 -18.54 -8.79
N ARG A 120 3.69 -17.75 -8.95
CA ARG A 120 2.43 -17.91 -8.20
C ARG A 120 1.79 -19.27 -8.47
N LEU A 121 1.62 -19.65 -9.74
CA LEU A 121 1.05 -20.95 -10.11
C LEU A 121 1.87 -22.11 -9.54
N LYS A 122 3.20 -21.99 -9.51
CA LYS A 122 4.08 -22.97 -8.88
C LYS A 122 3.88 -23.06 -7.37
N ARG A 123 3.77 -21.92 -6.67
CA ARG A 123 3.47 -21.87 -5.23
C ARG A 123 2.08 -22.46 -4.92
N GLU A 124 1.12 -22.30 -5.82
CA GLU A 124 -0.24 -22.86 -5.71
C GLU A 124 -0.37 -24.31 -6.20
N GLY A 125 0.70 -24.91 -6.75
CA GLY A 125 0.66 -26.27 -7.31
C GLY A 125 -0.13 -26.41 -8.62
N LYS A 126 -0.38 -25.31 -9.33
CA LYS A 126 -1.08 -25.24 -10.62
C LYS A 126 -0.12 -25.40 -11.80
N PRO A 127 -0.61 -25.79 -12.99
CA PRO A 127 0.23 -25.90 -14.18
C PRO A 127 0.79 -24.53 -14.59
N LEU A 128 2.05 -24.54 -15.02
CA LEU A 128 2.73 -23.35 -15.55
C LEU A 128 2.18 -22.97 -16.93
N LEU A 129 2.13 -21.67 -17.20
CA LEU A 129 1.77 -21.13 -18.51
C LEU A 129 3.01 -21.03 -19.41
N LYS A 130 2.81 -21.33 -20.69
CA LYS A 130 3.86 -21.19 -21.72
C LYS A 130 3.92 -19.78 -22.28
N LYS A 131 2.76 -19.13 -22.39
CA LYS A 131 2.62 -17.75 -22.89
C LYS A 131 1.62 -16.98 -22.03
N LEU A 132 1.74 -15.66 -22.05
CA LEU A 132 0.82 -14.78 -21.32
C LEU A 132 -0.63 -14.86 -21.85
N ASP A 133 -0.81 -15.15 -23.14
CA ASP A 133 -2.12 -15.34 -23.78
C ASP A 133 -2.90 -16.55 -23.24
N ASP A 134 -2.20 -17.51 -22.62
CA ASP A 134 -2.82 -18.69 -22.01
C ASP A 134 -3.47 -18.35 -20.65
N LEU A 135 -3.27 -17.14 -20.13
CA LEU A 135 -3.86 -16.67 -18.89
C LEU A 135 -5.38 -16.50 -19.07
N PRO A 136 -6.22 -17.11 -18.22
CA PRO A 136 -7.66 -16.91 -18.27
C PRO A 136 -8.03 -15.44 -18.13
N LYS A 137 -9.00 -14.97 -18.92
CA LYS A 137 -9.44 -13.55 -18.88
C LYS A 137 -10.13 -13.16 -17.57
N ASP A 138 -10.61 -14.15 -16.83
CA ASP A 138 -11.19 -14.04 -15.50
C ASP A 138 -10.16 -14.27 -14.37
N TYR A 139 -8.87 -14.36 -14.71
CA TYR A 139 -7.80 -14.44 -13.71
C TYR A 139 -7.84 -13.22 -12.79
N GLN A 140 -7.95 -13.49 -11.49
CA GLN A 140 -7.89 -12.46 -10.45
C GLN A 140 -6.47 -12.40 -9.91
N GLU A 141 -5.88 -11.21 -9.97
CA GLU A 141 -4.61 -10.96 -9.30
C GLU A 141 -4.82 -11.02 -7.78
N PRO A 142 -3.83 -11.53 -7.02
CA PRO A 142 -3.91 -11.50 -5.57
C PRO A 142 -3.97 -10.06 -5.07
N ASP A 143 -4.64 -9.84 -3.93
CA ASP A 143 -4.67 -8.55 -3.24
C ASP A 143 -3.78 -8.61 -1.99
N PRO A 144 -2.45 -8.45 -2.13
CA PRO A 144 -1.52 -8.58 -1.02
C PRO A 144 -1.77 -7.53 0.08
N TYR A 145 -2.38 -6.39 -0.26
CA TYR A 145 -2.65 -5.33 0.71
C TYR A 145 -3.84 -5.68 1.58
N LEU A 146 -4.89 -6.25 0.97
CA LEU A 146 -6.03 -6.76 1.73
C LEU A 146 -5.60 -7.92 2.63
N ASP A 147 -4.84 -8.88 2.10
CA ASP A 147 -4.38 -10.05 2.86
C ASP A 147 -3.50 -9.63 4.06
N GLU A 148 -2.57 -8.70 3.88
CA GLU A 148 -1.77 -8.18 4.99
C GLU A 148 -2.61 -7.36 5.98
N THR A 149 -3.60 -6.61 5.50
CA THR A 149 -4.53 -5.88 6.38
C THR A 149 -5.34 -6.83 7.26
N VAL A 150 -5.72 -8.00 6.74
CA VAL A 150 -6.37 -9.06 7.54
C VAL A 150 -5.44 -9.54 8.64
N HIS A 151 -4.14 -9.75 8.35
CA HIS A 151 -3.16 -10.12 9.38
C HIS A 151 -3.00 -9.03 10.45
N ILE A 152 -2.92 -7.76 10.07
CA ILE A 152 -2.88 -6.63 11.01
C ILE A 152 -4.13 -6.59 11.90
N ALA A 153 -5.31 -6.82 11.33
CA ALA A 153 -6.57 -6.83 12.07
C ALA A 153 -6.61 -7.99 13.10
N VAL A 154 -6.10 -9.17 12.73
CA VAL A 154 -5.98 -10.31 13.64
C VAL A 154 -4.98 -10.03 14.75
N ASP A 155 -3.83 -9.41 14.44
CA ASP A 155 -2.86 -9.01 15.44
C ASP A 155 -3.45 -8.02 16.45
N LEU A 156 -4.18 -7.02 15.97
CA LEU A 156 -4.87 -6.05 16.82
C LEU A 156 -5.86 -6.75 17.75
N ALA A 157 -6.67 -7.68 17.22
CA ALA A 157 -7.62 -8.44 18.02
C ALA A 157 -6.95 -9.29 19.12
N HIS A 158 -5.75 -9.84 18.86
CA HIS A 158 -4.98 -10.56 19.87
C HIS A 158 -4.38 -9.62 20.92
N LEU A 159 -3.86 -8.46 20.52
CA LEU A 159 -3.27 -7.48 21.43
C LEU A 159 -4.32 -6.82 22.33
N GLU A 160 -5.51 -6.54 21.81
CA GLU A 160 -6.63 -6.01 22.60
C GLU A 160 -7.09 -7.01 23.67
N LYS A 161 -7.26 -8.30 23.31
CA LYS A 161 -7.63 -9.34 24.27
C LYS A 161 -6.59 -9.57 25.36
N ALA A 162 -5.31 -9.35 25.06
CA ALA A 162 -4.21 -9.55 26.00
C ALA A 162 -4.09 -8.45 27.06
N ARG A 163 -4.73 -7.28 26.85
CA ARG A 163 -4.77 -6.22 27.87
C ARG A 163 -6.02 -6.36 28.76
N PRO A 164 -5.88 -6.21 30.09
CA PRO A 164 -7.04 -6.05 30.96
C PRO A 164 -7.78 -4.75 30.59
N ALA A 165 -9.10 -4.75 30.76
CA ALA A 165 -9.95 -3.60 30.48
C ALA A 165 -9.40 -2.35 31.18
N VAL A 166 -9.05 -1.32 30.40
CA VAL A 166 -8.68 -0.01 30.94
C VAL A 166 -9.97 0.64 31.41
N GLU A 167 -10.08 0.93 32.71
CA GLU A 167 -11.21 1.70 33.25
C GLU A 167 -11.35 3.02 32.49
N PRO A 168 -12.58 3.44 32.16
CA PRO A 168 -12.79 4.69 31.43
C PRO A 168 -12.17 5.86 32.22
N PRO A 169 -11.55 6.84 31.53
CA PRO A 169 -10.98 7.98 32.21
C PRO A 169 -12.07 8.69 33.01
N ALA A 170 -11.83 8.84 34.32
CA ALA A 170 -12.73 9.56 35.21
C ALA A 170 -12.99 10.96 34.65
N SER A 171 -14.27 11.29 34.42
CA SER A 171 -14.68 12.63 34.01
C SER A 171 -14.24 13.64 35.06
N LYS A 172 -13.43 14.62 34.67
CA LYS A 172 -13.24 15.87 35.43
C LYS A 172 -13.88 17.01 34.66
#